data_AF-A0A1I6RU47-F1
#
_entry.id   AF-A0A1I6RU47-F1
#
_cell.length_a   1.000
_cell.length_b   1.000
_cell.length_c   1.000
_cell.angle_alpha   90.00
_cell.angle_beta   90.00
_cell.angle_gamma   90.00
#
_symmetry.space_group_name_H-M   'P 1'
#
loop_
_entity.id
_entity.type
_entity.pdbx_description
1 polymer ?
#
loop_
_entity_poly.entity_id
_entity_poly.type
_entity_poly.pdbx_seq_one_letter_code
_entity_poly.pdbx_strand_id
1 'polypeptide(L)'
;MSTEGQRHAAELARLEARKKELDDALMRLARDEAEALEVAELAQQVQQLENEVEAARVATNMEKTMTDPNNIKKAAADNRQKAEAELDKLAKSVQRDGETFEKAYFRALETDMGKAIMQARDDAQELERGGITSMDVVEAHKKLVDG
;
A
#
# COMPACT_ATOMS: atom_id res chain seq x y z
N MET A 1 77.93 3.14 -37.07
CA MET A 1 77.13 2.61 -35.96
C MET A 1 77.43 1.13 -35.79
N SER A 2 77.64 0.65 -34.56
CA SER A 2 77.87 -0.78 -34.27
C SER A 2 76.57 -1.59 -34.39
N THR A 3 76.65 -2.85 -34.79
CA THR A 3 75.53 -3.80 -34.90
C THR A 3 74.79 -4.01 -33.58
N GLU A 4 75.48 -3.93 -32.44
CA GLU A 4 74.85 -3.96 -31.11
C GLU A 4 74.03 -2.69 -30.82
N GLY A 5 74.53 -1.51 -31.21
CA GLY A 5 73.79 -0.25 -31.06
C GLY A 5 72.50 -0.23 -31.87
N GLN A 6 72.49 -0.86 -33.04
CA GLN A 6 71.28 -1.03 -33.86
C GLN A 6 70.28 -2.00 -33.23
N ARG A 7 70.75 -3.09 -32.58
CA ARG A 7 69.88 -4.03 -31.85
C ARG A 7 69.23 -3.38 -30.64
N HIS A 8 69.99 -2.63 -29.84
CA HIS A 8 69.45 -1.93 -28.69
C HIS A 8 68.47 -0.81 -29.08
N ALA A 9 68.72 -0.09 -30.17
CA ALA A 9 67.77 0.90 -30.68
C ALA A 9 66.45 0.26 -31.16
N ALA A 10 66.51 -0.89 -31.83
CA ALA A 10 65.32 -1.62 -32.26
C ALA A 10 64.54 -2.21 -31.07
N GLU A 11 65.24 -2.70 -30.05
CA GLU A 11 64.63 -3.20 -28.83
C GLU A 11 63.97 -2.09 -28.02
N LEU A 12 64.62 -0.92 -27.91
CA LEU A 12 64.05 0.26 -27.27
C LEU A 12 62.76 0.71 -27.96
N ALA A 13 62.77 0.84 -29.29
CA ALA A 13 61.59 1.21 -30.06
C ALA A 13 60.43 0.22 -29.88
N ARG A 14 60.73 -1.08 -29.78
CA ARG A 14 59.72 -2.12 -29.51
C ARG A 14 59.14 -2.01 -28.10
N LEU A 15 59.97 -1.73 -27.11
CA LEU A 15 59.53 -1.54 -25.72
C LEU A 15 58.69 -0.26 -25.57
N GLU A 16 59.06 0.83 -26.25
CA GLU A 16 58.28 2.07 -26.27
C GLU A 16 56.91 1.89 -26.94
N ALA A 17 56.87 1.17 -28.07
CA ALA A 17 55.60 0.83 -28.73
C ALA A 17 54.70 -0.02 -27.82
N ARG A 18 55.27 -1.06 -27.19
CA ARG A 18 54.52 -1.92 -26.26
C ARG A 18 54.05 -1.17 -25.02
N LYS A 19 54.86 -0.24 -24.50
CA LYS A 19 54.45 0.61 -23.38
C LYS A 19 53.24 1.47 -23.77
N LYS A 20 53.27 2.09 -24.95
CA LYS A 20 52.15 2.89 -25.44
C LYS A 20 50.87 2.07 -25.60
N GLU A 21 50.96 0.86 -26.16
CA GLU A 21 49.82 -0.05 -26.26
C GLU A 21 49.23 -0.42 -24.89
N LEU A 22 50.09 -0.63 -23.88
CA LEU A 22 49.65 -0.90 -22.51
C LEU A 22 49.01 0.32 -21.85
N ASP A 23 49.59 1.52 -22.03
CA ASP A 23 49.03 2.76 -21.51
C ASP A 23 47.64 3.05 -22.12
N ASP A 24 47.47 2.84 -23.43
CA ASP A 24 46.19 2.97 -24.13
C ASP A 24 45.16 1.94 -23.63
N ALA A 25 45.59 0.70 -23.36
CA ALA A 25 44.72 -0.34 -22.81
C ALA A 25 44.27 -0.04 -21.37
N LEU A 26 45.17 0.50 -20.53
CA LEU A 26 44.85 0.92 -19.17
C LEU A 26 43.82 2.05 -19.14
N MET A 27 43.96 3.05 -20.04
CA MET A 27 42.99 4.14 -20.14
C MET A 27 41.59 3.67 -20.56
N ARG A 28 41.51 2.66 -21.44
CA ARG A 28 40.23 2.02 -21.81
C ARG A 28 39.62 1.27 -20.63
N LEU A 29 40.41 0.44 -19.95
CA LEU A 29 39.94 -0.33 -18.80
C LEU A 29 39.40 0.59 -17.69
N ALA A 30 40.09 1.70 -17.40
CA ALA A 30 39.64 2.68 -16.41
C ALA A 30 38.30 3.34 -16.78
N ARG A 31 38.03 3.53 -18.09
CA ARG A 31 36.73 4.01 -18.55
C ARG A 31 35.66 2.93 -18.39
N ASP A 32 35.93 1.71 -18.82
CA ASP A 32 34.99 0.59 -18.73
C ASP A 32 34.62 0.30 -17.26
N GLU A 33 35.58 0.41 -16.33
CA GLU A 33 35.34 0.31 -14.89
C GLU A 33 34.44 1.44 -14.36
N ALA A 34 34.65 2.67 -14.81
CA ALA A 34 33.78 3.79 -14.45
C ALA A 34 32.35 3.61 -14.97
N GLU A 35 32.20 3.16 -16.22
CA GLU A 35 30.89 2.85 -16.82
C GLU A 35 30.20 1.69 -16.09
N ALA A 36 30.95 0.66 -15.67
CA ALA A 36 30.40 -0.46 -14.91
C ALA A 36 29.87 -0.03 -13.52
N LEU A 37 30.55 0.90 -12.86
CA LEU A 37 30.08 1.47 -11.60
C LEU A 37 28.79 2.28 -11.78
N GLU A 38 28.72 3.12 -12.83
CA GLU A 38 27.51 3.88 -13.15
C GLU A 38 26.31 2.97 -13.46
N VAL A 39 26.53 1.89 -14.22
CA VAL A 39 25.50 0.88 -14.50
C VAL A 39 25.03 0.19 -13.22
N ALA A 40 25.93 -0.12 -12.29
CA ALA A 40 25.57 -0.74 -11.02
C ALA A 40 24.71 0.19 -10.15
N GLU A 41 25.05 1.49 -10.09
CA GLU A 41 24.25 2.49 -9.37
C GLU A 41 22.86 2.65 -10.01
N LEU A 42 22.79 2.74 -11.33
CA LEU A 42 21.52 2.83 -12.06
C LEU A 42 20.66 1.58 -11.85
N ALA A 43 21.24 0.39 -11.86
CA ALA A 43 20.52 -0.85 -11.59
C ALA A 43 19.91 -0.86 -10.18
N GLN A 44 20.66 -0.36 -9.18
CA GLN A 44 20.14 -0.21 -7.83
C GLN A 44 18.98 0.80 -7.76
N GLN A 45 19.09 1.93 -8.45
CA GLN A 45 18.01 2.93 -8.51
C GLN A 45 16.75 2.39 -9.20
N VAL A 46 16.91 1.64 -10.30
CA VAL A 46 15.79 0.97 -10.99
C VAL A 46 15.11 -0.02 -10.06
N GLN A 47 15.88 -0.85 -9.35
CA GLN A 47 15.33 -1.81 -8.39
C GLN A 47 14.54 -1.11 -7.27
N GLN A 48 15.01 0.03 -6.77
CA GLN A 48 14.29 0.83 -5.78
C GLN A 48 12.98 1.38 -6.36
N LEU A 49 13.02 1.95 -7.56
CA LEU A 49 11.86 2.50 -8.24
C LEU A 49 10.80 1.43 -8.53
N GLU A 50 11.21 0.24 -8.95
CA GLU A 50 10.30 -0.90 -9.17
C GLU A 50 9.56 -1.28 -7.87
N ASN A 51 10.26 -1.30 -6.74
CA ASN A 51 9.65 -1.57 -5.44
C ASN A 51 8.64 -0.49 -5.05
N GLU A 52 8.97 0.79 -5.27
CA GLU A 52 8.07 1.91 -5.01
C GLU A 52 6.82 1.86 -5.90
N VAL A 53 6.99 1.54 -7.18
CA VAL A 53 5.88 1.38 -8.14
C VAL A 53 4.97 0.23 -7.72
N GLU A 54 5.53 -0.90 -7.32
CA GLU A 54 4.72 -2.04 -6.86
C GLU A 54 3.96 -1.69 -5.57
N ALA A 55 4.62 -1.04 -4.60
CA ALA A 55 3.96 -0.57 -3.39
C ALA A 55 2.80 0.40 -3.71
N ALA A 56 3.01 1.35 -4.63
CA ALA A 56 1.98 2.29 -5.06
C ALA A 56 0.82 1.59 -5.78
N ARG A 57 1.10 0.57 -6.60
CA ARG A 57 0.07 -0.25 -7.27
C ARG A 57 -0.76 -1.04 -6.27
N VAL A 58 -0.12 -1.66 -5.29
CA VAL A 58 -0.81 -2.39 -4.21
C VAL A 58 -1.71 -1.45 -3.43
N ALA A 59 -1.20 -0.28 -3.02
CA ALA A 59 -1.99 0.74 -2.31
C ALA A 59 -3.19 1.20 -3.15
N THR A 60 -2.99 1.53 -4.43
CA THR A 60 -4.07 1.95 -5.32
C THR A 60 -5.14 0.88 -5.51
N ASN A 61 -4.74 -0.40 -5.61
CA ASN A 61 -5.68 -1.51 -5.77
C ASN A 61 -6.47 -1.79 -4.49
N MET A 62 -5.84 -1.66 -3.31
CA MET A 62 -6.55 -1.69 -2.04
C MET A 62 -7.55 -0.55 -1.95
N GLU A 63 -7.15 0.68 -2.28
CA GLU A 63 -8.03 1.84 -2.30
C GLU A 63 -9.21 1.63 -3.25
N LYS A 64 -8.98 1.16 -4.48
CA LYS A 64 -10.06 0.82 -5.42
C LYS A 64 -11.01 -0.23 -4.86
N THR A 65 -10.50 -1.24 -4.17
CA THR A 65 -11.32 -2.28 -3.56
C THR A 65 -12.18 -1.72 -2.42
N MET A 66 -11.60 -0.81 -1.61
CA MET A 66 -12.28 -0.16 -0.48
C MET A 66 -13.21 0.99 -0.90
N THR A 67 -13.02 1.56 -2.08
CA THR A 67 -13.81 2.67 -2.62
C THR A 67 -14.81 2.25 -3.68
N ASP A 68 -14.75 1.01 -4.20
CA ASP A 68 -15.74 0.48 -5.13
C ASP A 68 -17.13 0.52 -4.46
N PRO A 69 -18.08 1.30 -4.99
CA PRO A 69 -19.42 1.42 -4.41
C PRO A 69 -20.13 0.07 -4.25
N ASN A 70 -19.86 -0.91 -5.11
CA ASN A 70 -20.46 -2.25 -5.00
C ASN A 70 -19.89 -3.04 -3.82
N ASN A 71 -18.58 -2.93 -3.56
CA ASN A 71 -17.95 -3.57 -2.40
C ASN A 71 -18.42 -2.93 -1.10
N ILE A 72 -18.52 -1.60 -1.07
CA ILE A 72 -19.07 -0.85 0.07
C ILE A 72 -20.51 -1.28 0.35
N LYS A 73 -21.38 -1.31 -0.68
CA LYS A 73 -22.77 -1.75 -0.54
C LYS A 73 -22.90 -3.18 -0.01
N LYS A 74 -22.06 -4.09 -0.51
CA LYS A 74 -22.03 -5.47 -0.03
C LYS A 74 -21.62 -5.56 1.43
N ALA A 75 -20.53 -4.88 1.81
CA ALA A 75 -20.07 -4.84 3.19
C ALA A 75 -21.10 -4.20 4.13
N ALA A 76 -21.79 -3.16 3.67
CA ALA A 76 -22.87 -2.50 4.38
C ALA A 76 -24.07 -3.45 4.59
N ALA A 77 -24.50 -4.18 3.57
CA ALA A 77 -25.55 -5.19 3.69
C ALA A 77 -25.17 -6.30 4.68
N ASP A 78 -23.93 -6.80 4.63
CA ASP A 78 -23.42 -7.80 5.57
C ASP A 78 -23.40 -7.27 7.01
N ASN A 79 -23.00 -6.00 7.20
CA ASN A 79 -23.00 -5.35 8.51
C ASN A 79 -24.43 -5.16 9.05
N ARG A 80 -25.39 -4.78 8.19
CA ARG A 80 -26.81 -4.67 8.56
C ARG A 80 -27.35 -6.01 9.05
N GLN A 81 -27.08 -7.10 8.33
CA GLN A 81 -27.51 -8.44 8.73
C GLN A 81 -26.87 -8.89 10.05
N LYS A 82 -25.58 -8.59 10.25
CA LYS A 82 -24.90 -8.87 11.52
C LYS A 82 -25.49 -8.09 12.67
N ALA A 83 -25.80 -6.80 12.48
CA ALA A 83 -26.44 -5.98 13.49
C ALA A 83 -27.83 -6.55 13.88
N GLU A 84 -28.64 -6.97 12.91
CA GLU A 84 -29.92 -7.64 13.17
C GLU A 84 -29.74 -8.95 13.97
N ALA A 85 -28.74 -9.76 13.62
CA ALA A 85 -28.43 -10.98 14.37
C ALA A 85 -27.92 -10.71 15.81
N GLU A 86 -27.18 -9.63 16.03
CA GLU A 86 -26.76 -9.20 17.38
C GLU A 86 -27.93 -8.66 18.21
N LEU A 87 -28.90 -7.97 17.59
CA LEU A 87 -30.16 -7.58 18.27
C LEU A 87 -30.95 -8.82 18.71
N ASP A 88 -31.05 -9.84 17.85
CA ASP A 88 -31.70 -11.10 18.20
C ASP A 88 -31.00 -11.82 19.37
N LYS A 89 -29.67 -11.82 19.39
CA LYS A 89 -28.88 -12.40 20.49
C LYS A 89 -29.08 -11.61 21.77
N LEU A 90 -29.06 -10.28 21.70
CA LEU A 90 -29.29 -9.41 22.84
C LEU A 90 -30.69 -9.64 23.40
N ALA A 91 -31.70 -9.70 22.55
CA ALA A 91 -33.08 -10.02 22.92
C ALA A 91 -33.19 -11.36 23.66
N LYS A 92 -32.56 -12.42 23.14
CA LYS A 92 -32.49 -13.73 23.82
C LYS A 92 -31.77 -13.66 25.16
N SER A 93 -30.70 -12.88 25.26
CA SER A 93 -29.92 -12.75 26.49
C SER A 93 -30.67 -12.04 27.62
N VAL A 94 -31.54 -11.08 27.26
CA VAL A 94 -32.33 -10.34 28.24
C VAL A 94 -33.69 -10.96 28.49
N GLN A 95 -34.11 -11.97 27.72
CA GLN A 95 -35.42 -12.61 27.83
C GLN A 95 -35.59 -13.28 29.21
N ARG A 96 -36.73 -13.00 29.85
CA ARG A 96 -37.08 -13.60 31.15
C ARG A 96 -37.87 -14.89 30.95
N ASP A 97 -37.85 -15.77 31.95
CA ASP A 97 -38.61 -17.01 31.92
C ASP A 97 -40.12 -16.73 31.71
N GLY A 98 -40.71 -17.41 30.71
CA GLY A 98 -42.11 -17.24 30.33
C GLY A 98 -42.43 -15.96 29.54
N GLU A 99 -41.43 -15.11 29.25
CA GLU A 99 -41.61 -13.91 28.43
C GLU A 99 -41.53 -14.23 26.93
N THR A 100 -42.30 -13.51 26.11
CA THR A 100 -42.19 -13.63 24.65
C THR A 100 -40.92 -12.98 24.13
N PHE A 101 -40.37 -13.52 23.04
CA PHE A 101 -39.19 -12.95 22.39
C PHE A 101 -39.41 -11.50 21.97
N GLU A 102 -40.59 -11.15 21.44
CA GLU A 102 -40.92 -9.79 21.02
C GLU A 102 -40.80 -8.77 22.17
N LYS A 103 -41.30 -9.10 23.37
CA LYS A 103 -41.16 -8.23 24.54
C LYS A 103 -39.69 -8.07 24.96
N ALA A 104 -38.93 -9.17 24.93
CA ALA A 104 -37.51 -9.13 25.21
C ALA A 104 -36.73 -8.33 24.16
N TYR A 105 -37.14 -8.40 22.89
CA TYR A 105 -36.57 -7.65 21.78
C TYR A 105 -36.82 -6.15 21.94
N PHE A 106 -38.05 -5.72 22.21
CA PHE A 106 -38.33 -4.30 22.50
C PHE A 106 -37.50 -3.78 23.67
N ARG A 107 -37.39 -4.55 24.75
CA ARG A 107 -36.52 -4.16 25.88
C ARG A 107 -35.04 -4.12 25.49
N ALA A 108 -34.57 -5.05 24.65
CA ALA A 108 -33.20 -5.04 24.17
C ALA A 108 -32.89 -3.75 23.40
N LEU A 109 -33.81 -3.27 22.54
CA LEU A 109 -33.67 -2.01 21.81
C LEU A 109 -33.57 -0.77 22.73
N GLU A 110 -34.14 -0.82 23.93
CA GLU A 110 -34.07 0.28 24.90
C GLU A 110 -32.73 0.35 25.64
N THR A 111 -31.96 -0.74 25.67
CA THR A 111 -30.63 -0.75 26.28
C THR A 111 -29.63 0.10 25.46
N ASP A 112 -28.59 0.62 26.11
CA ASP A 112 -27.56 1.39 25.41
C ASP A 112 -26.87 0.56 24.32
N MET A 113 -26.67 -0.74 24.57
CA MET A 113 -26.15 -1.68 23.58
C MET A 113 -27.12 -1.86 22.41
N GLY A 114 -28.42 -2.02 22.67
CA GLY A 114 -29.43 -2.12 21.61
C GLY A 114 -29.53 -0.87 20.76
N LYS A 115 -29.46 0.33 21.37
CA LYS A 115 -29.42 1.60 20.65
C LYS A 115 -28.18 1.71 19.76
N ALA A 116 -27.01 1.34 20.28
CA ALA A 116 -25.77 1.35 19.50
C ALA A 116 -25.84 0.37 18.30
N ILE A 117 -26.42 -0.83 18.49
CA ILE A 117 -26.59 -1.79 17.40
C ILE A 117 -27.62 -1.29 16.37
N MET A 118 -28.72 -0.67 16.82
CA MET A 118 -29.69 -0.03 15.91
C MET A 118 -29.04 1.08 15.09
N GLN A 119 -28.26 1.95 15.72
CA GLN A 119 -27.55 3.00 15.00
C GLN A 119 -26.58 2.43 13.97
N ALA A 120 -25.81 1.39 14.32
CA ALA A 120 -24.93 0.70 13.37
C ALA A 120 -25.69 0.06 12.21
N ARG A 121 -26.88 -0.49 12.46
CA ARG A 121 -27.78 -1.04 11.44
C ARG A 121 -28.28 0.07 10.49
N ASP A 122 -28.71 1.19 11.04
CA ASP A 122 -29.24 2.32 10.27
C ASP A 122 -28.13 2.97 9.44
N ASP A 123 -26.93 3.16 10.00
CA ASP A 123 -25.75 3.64 9.27
C ASP A 123 -25.36 2.68 8.14
N ALA A 124 -25.40 1.38 8.37
CA ALA A 124 -25.15 0.39 7.33
C ALA A 124 -26.21 0.48 6.20
N GLN A 125 -27.47 0.73 6.54
CA GLN A 125 -28.53 0.92 5.54
C GLN A 125 -28.31 2.20 4.71
N GLU A 126 -27.86 3.29 5.34
CA GLU A 126 -27.52 4.53 4.64
C GLU A 126 -26.32 4.33 3.71
N LEU A 127 -25.26 3.62 4.16
CA LEU A 127 -24.13 3.26 3.30
C LEU A 127 -24.55 2.39 2.09
N GLU A 128 -25.49 1.46 2.26
CA GLU A 128 -26.03 0.64 1.17
C GLU A 128 -26.75 1.50 0.10
N ARG A 129 -27.43 2.57 0.54
CA ARG A 129 -28.19 3.47 -0.35
C ARG A 129 -27.37 4.66 -0.85
N GLY A 130 -26.17 4.87 -0.33
CA GLY A 130 -25.37 6.07 -0.57
C GLY A 130 -25.95 7.33 0.10
N GLY A 131 -26.63 7.14 1.23
CA GLY A 131 -27.19 8.20 2.08
C GLY A 131 -26.18 8.75 3.09
N ILE A 132 -26.69 9.50 4.07
CA ILE A 132 -25.88 10.20 5.08
C ILE A 132 -25.89 9.38 6.37
N THR A 133 -24.72 9.03 6.89
CA THR A 133 -24.57 8.28 8.14
C THR A 133 -24.57 9.20 9.36
N SER A 134 -24.77 8.63 10.54
CA SER A 134 -24.65 9.35 11.81
C SER A 134 -23.24 9.94 12.03
N MET A 135 -22.20 9.28 11.52
CA MET A 135 -20.82 9.78 11.55
C MET A 135 -20.67 11.05 10.70
N ASP A 136 -21.26 11.09 9.50
CA ASP A 136 -21.23 12.27 8.63
C ASP A 136 -21.89 13.49 9.31
N VAL A 137 -22.99 13.25 10.03
CA VAL A 137 -23.67 14.30 10.82
C VAL A 137 -22.79 14.80 11.95
N VAL A 138 -22.11 13.90 12.68
CA VAL A 138 -21.18 14.27 13.76
C VAL A 138 -20.00 15.08 13.22
N GLU A 139 -19.41 14.67 12.09
CA GLU A 139 -18.34 15.43 11.45
C GLU A 139 -18.80 16.81 10.98
N ALA A 140 -19.99 16.91 10.40
CA ALA A 140 -20.58 18.18 9.99
C ALA A 140 -20.80 19.11 11.20
N HIS A 141 -21.33 18.59 12.30
CA HIS A 141 -21.51 19.35 13.53
C HIS A 141 -20.18 19.85 14.09
N LYS A 142 -19.15 19.00 14.12
CA LYS A 142 -17.82 19.39 14.59
C LYS A 142 -17.25 20.55 13.77
N LYS A 143 -17.37 20.50 12.43
CA LYS A 143 -16.93 21.60 11.54
C LYS A 143 -17.67 22.92 11.77
N LEU A 144 -18.92 22.86 12.23
CA LEU A 144 -19.72 24.05 12.55
C LEU A 144 -19.38 24.66 13.93
N VAL A 145 -18.90 23.85 14.87
CA VAL A 145 -18.54 24.31 16.22
C VAL A 145 -17.08 24.77 16.29
N ASP A 146 -16.20 24.15 15.51
CA ASP A 146 -14.76 24.43 15.48
C ASP A 146 -14.36 25.50 14.42
N GLY A 147 -15.30 25.95 13.58
CA GLY A 147 -15.09 26.94 12.51
C GLY A 147 -15.61 28.34 12.89
#